data_AF-A0A7S4B0B0-F1
#
_entry.id   AF-A0A7S4B0B0-F1
#
_cell.length_a   1.000
_cell.length_b   1.000
_cell.length_c   1.000
_cell.angle_alpha   90.00
_cell.angle_beta   90.00
_cell.angle_gamma   90.00
#
_symmetry.space_group_name_H-M   'P 1'
#
loop_
_entity.id
_entity.type
_entity.pdbx_description
1 polymer ?
#
loop_
_entity_poly.entity_id
_entity_poly.type
_entity_poly.pdbx_seq_one_letter_code
_entity_poly.pdbx_strand_id
1 'polypeptide(L)'
;VAMSVAMGRLAASSRSCRWAAGFPRQLATMSALGLRRMCKQSVSLEELLTVHRKHEKSFTPYTLGPWWISAVDISRRKEAELVWAREHASEFAPVRRTTLRLAPELKAPDLSFIVASIAFLGVGKDATWASLWDTLEASATEKAFDMKVEGLVHLVWGLAKVDRMASPVHAAVAKEMVLELQGKRPVAPSLLAKLSWSLGKVQYKGPELTPLMGQIARRSIEQLDAFSPSELARLMRGYGRLKVQLDALTEAVGKRIIDMPSKPTVDASLLLSFAELGHDDLSLYETVIRRAMSNLPSADNLALRSLAGALAVMPATRDIERQQACCLEFYAALSHELLTRMQTLRPRDVAELSKSLLNAHSHQRSALHAALHEGLLERAEAIVDDFNTKELVKVVNAAGETGFGSTAFLYRACDLVIPNMSSLQISEITTFLLGLSSTRCPFPLQHEEELDVQIRSRIGEMSDKQKYEIARSMTRMHLLPPFQHEEGDAAAFQEDDRRGVSGDGAYALMRGDI
;
A
#
# COMPACT_ATOMS: atom_id res chain seq x y z
N VAL A 1 34.60 21.37 52.34
CA VAL A 1 33.78 21.19 53.55
C VAL A 1 32.46 20.56 53.10
N ALA A 2 32.31 19.25 53.38
CA ALA A 2 31.14 18.37 53.22
C ALA A 2 30.29 18.49 51.92
N MET A 3 30.23 17.53 50.99
CA MET A 3 30.35 16.07 51.06
C MET A 3 31.02 15.54 49.78
N SER A 4 32.28 15.11 49.93
CA SER A 4 32.98 14.21 49.01
C SER A 4 33.53 13.05 49.83
N VAL A 5 32.67 12.13 50.28
CA VAL A 5 33.08 10.86 50.89
C VAL A 5 32.00 9.80 50.65
N ALA A 6 31.98 9.20 49.46
CA ALA A 6 31.34 7.90 49.18
C ALA A 6 31.76 7.29 47.82
N MET A 7 33.00 7.54 47.37
CA MET A 7 33.60 6.85 46.21
C MET A 7 34.81 6.04 46.65
N GLY A 8 34.58 4.96 47.37
CA GLY A 8 35.65 4.06 47.79
C GLY A 8 35.11 2.70 48.18
N ARG A 9 35.51 1.68 47.42
CA ARG A 9 35.29 0.24 47.62
C ARG A 9 34.00 -0.34 47.02
N LEU A 10 34.06 -0.60 45.71
CA LEU A 10 33.74 -1.91 45.13
C LEU A 10 34.52 -2.04 43.81
N ALA A 11 35.82 -2.23 43.95
CA ALA A 11 36.65 -2.80 42.91
C ALA A 11 36.35 -4.31 42.83
N ALA A 12 36.41 -4.82 41.60
CA ALA A 12 36.51 -6.24 41.24
C ALA A 12 35.23 -7.11 41.29
N SER A 13 34.36 -6.93 40.28
CA SER A 13 33.78 -8.09 39.58
C SER A 13 33.59 -7.81 38.08
N SER A 14 34.64 -7.35 37.40
CA SER A 14 34.70 -7.44 35.94
C SER A 14 34.91 -8.90 35.55
N ARG A 15 33.82 -9.68 35.45
CA ARG A 15 33.86 -10.95 34.71
C ARG A 15 33.99 -10.63 33.22
N SER A 16 35.20 -10.28 32.81
CA SER A 16 35.59 -10.35 31.42
C SER A 16 35.51 -11.83 31.02
N CYS A 17 34.50 -12.18 30.23
CA CYS A 17 34.44 -13.46 29.53
C CYS A 17 35.60 -13.52 28.52
N ARG A 18 36.80 -13.92 28.98
CA ARG A 18 37.90 -14.35 28.11
C ARG A 18 37.55 -15.72 27.55
N TRP A 19 36.80 -15.73 26.44
CA TRP A 19 36.70 -16.88 25.56
C TRP A 19 37.76 -16.76 24.46
N ALA A 20 39.03 -17.02 24.78
CA ALA A 20 40.05 -17.23 23.76
C ALA A 20 41.29 -17.92 24.35
N ALA A 21 41.40 -19.23 24.14
CA ALA A 21 42.56 -19.87 23.50
C ALA A 21 42.52 -21.40 23.73
N GLY A 22 42.56 -22.16 22.63
CA GLY A 22 43.13 -23.51 22.64
C GLY A 22 42.22 -24.67 23.05
N PHE A 23 41.10 -24.89 22.36
CA PHE A 23 40.51 -26.23 22.25
C PHE A 23 40.17 -26.52 20.78
N PRO A 24 40.34 -27.77 20.30
CA PRO A 24 39.91 -28.16 18.97
C PRO A 24 38.41 -27.85 18.83
N ARG A 25 38.05 -27.03 17.83
CA ARG A 25 36.66 -26.60 17.57
C ARG A 25 35.80 -27.79 17.12
N GLN A 26 35.44 -28.69 18.03
CA GLN A 26 34.12 -29.29 17.94
C GLN A 26 33.14 -28.14 18.23
N LEU A 27 32.49 -27.65 17.18
CA LEU A 27 31.37 -26.72 17.30
C LEU A 27 30.29 -27.46 18.10
N ALA A 28 30.35 -27.35 19.43
CA ALA A 28 29.31 -27.88 20.31
C ALA A 28 27.98 -27.32 19.82
N THR A 29 27.09 -28.21 19.38
CA THR A 29 25.77 -27.84 18.90
C THR A 29 25.06 -27.11 20.03
N MET A 30 24.71 -25.85 19.80
CA MET A 30 24.05 -25.07 20.83
C MET A 30 22.64 -25.60 21.03
N SER A 31 22.23 -25.78 22.29
CA SER A 31 20.87 -26.23 22.59
C SER A 31 19.84 -25.20 22.12
N ALA A 32 18.66 -25.67 21.71
CA ALA A 32 17.55 -24.80 21.29
C ALA A 32 17.16 -23.78 22.37
N LEU A 33 17.23 -24.17 23.64
CA LEU A 33 16.97 -23.30 24.78
C LEU A 33 18.04 -22.19 24.92
N GLY A 34 19.31 -22.56 24.73
CA GLY A 34 20.43 -21.61 24.74
C GLY A 34 20.28 -20.57 23.62
N LEU A 35 19.97 -21.03 22.41
CA LEU A 35 19.74 -20.15 21.26
C LEU A 35 18.56 -19.21 21.48
N ARG A 36 17.42 -19.72 21.97
CA ARG A 36 16.25 -18.90 22.29
C ARG A 36 16.56 -17.83 23.34
N ARG A 37 17.34 -18.17 24.37
CA ARG A 37 17.78 -17.22 25.40
C ARG A 37 18.64 -16.12 24.79
N MET A 38 19.58 -16.46 23.91
CA MET A 38 20.43 -15.48 23.23
C MET A 38 19.62 -14.53 22.35
N CYS A 39 18.69 -15.05 21.53
CA CYS A 39 17.81 -14.20 20.72
C CYS A 39 17.02 -13.20 21.58
N LYS A 40 16.48 -13.66 22.72
CA LYS A 40 15.73 -12.80 23.65
C LYS A 40 16.61 -11.75 24.35
N GLN A 41 17.89 -12.06 24.54
CA GLN A 41 18.85 -11.17 25.20
C GLN A 41 19.45 -10.14 24.24
N SER A 42 19.36 -10.34 22.93
CA SER A 42 19.84 -9.37 21.94
C SER A 42 19.14 -8.02 22.11
N VAL A 43 19.94 -6.94 22.09
CA VAL A 43 19.45 -5.56 22.29
C VAL A 43 19.37 -4.75 21.01
N SER A 44 19.91 -5.27 19.90
CA SER A 44 19.82 -4.71 18.54
C SER A 44 19.60 -5.81 17.50
N LEU A 45 19.14 -5.42 16.31
CA LEU A 45 18.97 -6.35 15.18
C LEU A 45 20.31 -6.89 14.67
N GLU A 46 21.36 -6.08 14.71
CA GLU A 46 22.72 -6.49 14.32
C GLU A 46 23.25 -7.62 15.24
N GLU A 47 23.05 -7.48 16.55
CA GLU A 47 23.41 -8.52 17.51
C GLU A 47 22.61 -9.80 17.24
N LEU A 48 21.30 -9.66 16.99
CA LEU A 48 20.40 -10.78 16.70
C LEU A 48 20.77 -11.50 15.38
N LEU A 49 21.20 -10.77 14.36
CA LEU A 49 21.76 -11.31 13.11
C LEU A 49 23.11 -11.98 13.33
N THR A 50 23.95 -11.44 14.22
CA THR A 50 25.22 -12.07 14.61
C THR A 50 24.99 -13.41 15.32
N VAL A 51 24.00 -13.49 16.21
CA VAL A 51 23.55 -14.75 16.81
C VAL A 51 23.12 -15.74 15.73
N HIS A 52 22.35 -15.29 14.74
CA HIS A 52 21.95 -16.15 13.61
C HIS A 52 23.16 -16.67 12.81
N ARG A 53 24.05 -15.79 12.36
CA ARG A 53 25.23 -16.15 11.55
C ARG A 53 26.14 -17.15 12.28
N LYS A 54 26.36 -16.95 13.58
CA LYS A 54 27.21 -17.82 14.39
C LYS A 54 26.61 -19.22 14.59
N HIS A 55 25.28 -19.33 14.59
CA HIS A 55 24.56 -20.55 14.96
C HIS A 55 23.57 -21.02 13.89
N GLU A 56 23.77 -20.66 12.62
CA GLU A 56 22.83 -20.89 11.51
C GLU A 56 22.37 -22.36 11.44
N LYS A 57 23.31 -23.29 11.55
CA LYS A 57 23.05 -24.74 11.49
C LYS A 57 22.26 -25.28 12.69
N SER A 58 22.20 -24.53 13.80
CA SER A 58 21.47 -24.88 15.01
C SER A 58 20.03 -24.36 15.00
N PHE A 59 19.64 -23.54 14.02
CA PHE A 59 18.25 -23.11 13.88
C PHE A 59 17.36 -24.27 13.39
N THR A 60 16.33 -24.52 14.18
CA THR A 60 15.23 -25.45 13.92
C THR A 60 13.91 -24.67 13.82
N PRO A 61 12.81 -25.30 13.37
CA PRO A 61 11.48 -24.66 13.36
C PRO A 61 11.12 -24.05 14.73
N TYR A 62 11.49 -24.72 15.83
CA TYR A 62 11.21 -24.27 17.20
C TYR A 62 11.96 -22.99 17.62
N THR A 63 13.14 -22.73 17.04
CA THR A 63 13.97 -21.55 17.39
C THR A 63 13.80 -20.39 16.41
N LEU A 64 13.29 -20.66 15.21
CA LEU A 64 13.13 -19.64 14.17
C LEU A 64 12.01 -18.65 14.50
N GLY A 65 10.84 -19.13 14.97
CA GLY A 65 9.75 -18.25 15.42
C GLY A 65 10.20 -17.26 16.51
N PRO A 66 10.83 -17.72 17.61
CA PRO A 66 11.38 -16.84 18.64
C PRO A 66 12.40 -15.81 18.14
N TRP A 67 13.19 -16.12 17.10
CA TRP A 67 14.12 -15.16 16.50
C TRP A 67 13.35 -13.99 15.86
N TRP A 68 12.34 -14.29 15.03
CA TRP A 68 11.52 -13.26 14.38
C TRP A 68 10.72 -12.43 15.38
N ILE A 69 10.18 -13.05 16.44
CA ILE A 69 9.51 -12.33 17.53
C ILE A 69 10.48 -11.37 18.22
N SER A 70 11.71 -11.81 18.51
CA SER A 70 12.73 -10.96 19.13
C SER A 70 13.09 -9.78 18.24
N ALA A 71 13.18 -9.97 16.92
CA ALA A 71 13.43 -8.88 15.97
C ALA A 71 12.31 -7.82 16.02
N VAL A 72 11.05 -8.23 16.01
CA VAL A 72 9.90 -7.32 16.14
C VAL A 72 9.92 -6.58 17.48
N ASP A 73 10.20 -7.28 18.59
CA ASP A 73 10.25 -6.67 19.91
C ASP A 73 11.38 -5.64 20.06
N ILE A 74 12.53 -5.87 19.41
CA ILE A 74 13.62 -4.89 19.32
C ILE A 74 13.15 -3.65 18.55
N SER A 75 12.58 -3.84 17.36
CA SER A 75 12.11 -2.75 16.50
C SER A 75 10.94 -1.94 17.10
N ARG A 76 10.07 -2.56 17.89
CA ARG A 76 8.99 -1.84 18.60
C ARG A 76 9.49 -0.93 19.72
N ARG A 77 10.61 -1.30 20.35
CA ARG A 77 11.21 -0.52 21.45
C ARG A 77 12.07 0.63 20.94
N LYS A 78 12.56 0.54 19.70
CA LYS A 78 13.48 1.49 19.09
C LYS A 78 13.12 1.71 17.62
N GLU A 79 12.49 2.83 17.29
CA GLU A 79 12.13 3.17 15.90
C GLU A 79 13.36 3.16 14.97
N ALA A 80 14.53 3.57 15.48
CA ALA A 80 15.80 3.51 14.72
C ALA A 80 16.14 2.10 14.22
N GLU A 81 15.81 1.04 14.96
CA GLU A 81 16.03 -0.35 14.53
C GLU A 81 15.04 -0.75 13.42
N LEU A 82 13.81 -0.22 13.44
CA LEU A 82 12.85 -0.46 12.37
C LEU A 82 13.27 0.23 11.06
N VAL A 83 13.80 1.46 11.16
CA VAL A 83 14.39 2.18 10.02
C VAL A 83 15.62 1.42 9.51
N TRP A 84 16.52 1.02 10.40
CA TRP A 84 17.72 0.25 10.07
C TRP A 84 17.38 -1.04 9.33
N ALA A 85 16.37 -1.80 9.79
CA ALA A 85 15.94 -3.03 9.14
C ALA A 85 15.54 -2.81 7.67
N ARG A 86 14.82 -1.72 7.38
CA ARG A 86 14.35 -1.38 6.03
C ARG A 86 15.51 -0.97 5.11
N GLU A 87 16.45 -0.20 5.64
CA GLU A 87 17.64 0.26 4.89
C GLU A 87 18.64 -0.87 4.63
N HIS A 88 18.69 -1.85 5.53
CA HIS A 88 19.63 -2.98 5.48
C HIS A 88 18.91 -4.31 5.22
N ALA A 89 17.86 -4.30 4.40
CA ALA A 89 17.06 -5.49 4.11
C ALA A 89 17.90 -6.67 3.56
N SER A 90 18.99 -6.38 2.84
CA SER A 90 19.95 -7.37 2.34
C SER A 90 20.69 -8.13 3.45
N GLU A 91 20.90 -7.54 4.63
CA GLU A 91 21.57 -8.17 5.77
C GLU A 91 20.77 -9.36 6.34
N PHE A 92 19.47 -9.43 6.04
CA PHE A 92 18.58 -10.52 6.41
C PHE A 92 18.67 -11.73 5.46
N ALA A 93 19.47 -11.67 4.39
CA ALA A 93 19.62 -12.79 3.43
C ALA A 93 19.98 -14.14 4.09
N PRO A 94 20.86 -14.23 5.12
CA PRO A 94 21.11 -15.49 5.82
C PRO A 94 19.85 -16.04 6.50
N VAL A 95 19.14 -15.22 7.27
CA VAL A 95 17.90 -15.61 7.96
C VAL A 95 16.80 -15.98 6.96
N ARG A 96 16.71 -15.26 5.84
CA ARG A 96 15.78 -15.56 4.75
C ARG A 96 16.01 -16.97 4.22
N ARG A 97 17.27 -17.35 3.93
CA ARG A 97 17.62 -18.71 3.46
C ARG A 97 17.26 -19.78 4.48
N THR A 98 17.56 -19.53 5.76
CA THR A 98 17.18 -20.45 6.85
C THR A 98 15.67 -20.58 6.98
N THR A 99 14.93 -19.46 6.85
CA THR A 99 13.46 -19.46 6.88
C THR A 99 12.88 -20.21 5.69
N LEU A 100 13.41 -20.00 4.48
CA LEU A 100 12.99 -20.72 3.27
C LEU A 100 13.18 -22.23 3.43
N ARG A 101 14.35 -22.65 3.92
CA ARG A 101 14.65 -24.07 4.17
C ARG A 101 13.69 -24.72 5.17
N LEU A 102 13.33 -23.99 6.23
CA LEU A 102 12.53 -24.53 7.34
C LEU A 102 11.02 -24.30 7.15
N ALA A 103 10.59 -23.49 6.18
CA ALA A 103 9.19 -23.09 6.00
C ALA A 103 8.20 -24.27 5.93
N PRO A 104 8.49 -25.38 5.21
CA PRO A 104 7.58 -26.52 5.16
C PRO A 104 7.34 -27.20 6.53
N GLU A 105 8.35 -27.16 7.41
CA GLU A 105 8.35 -27.78 8.75
C GLU A 105 7.78 -26.87 9.85
N LEU A 106 7.49 -25.61 9.54
CA LEU A 106 6.93 -24.67 10.51
C LEU A 106 5.53 -25.09 10.94
N LYS A 107 5.26 -24.99 12.24
CA LYS A 107 3.90 -25.14 12.77
C LYS A 107 3.07 -23.92 12.37
N ALA A 108 1.76 -24.11 12.27
CA ALA A 108 0.83 -23.08 11.83
C ALA A 108 0.96 -21.74 12.61
N PRO A 109 1.09 -21.74 13.96
CA PRO A 109 1.30 -20.49 14.71
C PRO A 109 2.62 -19.79 14.34
N ASP A 110 3.73 -20.52 14.29
CA ASP A 110 5.04 -19.95 13.97
C ASP A 110 5.05 -19.35 12.56
N LEU A 111 4.41 -20.02 11.60
CA LEU A 111 4.30 -19.56 10.22
C LEU A 111 3.60 -18.19 10.14
N SER A 112 2.45 -18.03 10.80
CA SER A 112 1.72 -16.76 10.82
C SER A 112 2.52 -15.62 11.47
N PHE A 113 3.24 -15.90 12.56
CA PHE A 113 4.08 -14.92 13.23
C PHE A 113 5.28 -14.52 12.38
N ILE A 114 5.91 -15.46 11.69
CA ILE A 114 7.05 -15.20 10.82
C ILE A 114 6.63 -14.30 9.65
N VAL A 115 5.51 -14.62 8.98
CA VAL A 115 4.95 -13.78 7.91
C VAL A 115 4.68 -12.36 8.40
N ALA A 116 3.99 -12.21 9.54
CA ALA A 116 3.70 -10.91 10.12
C ALA A 116 4.97 -10.15 10.54
N SER A 117 6.01 -10.85 11.01
CA SER A 117 7.27 -10.25 11.46
C SER A 117 8.07 -9.71 10.29
N ILE A 118 8.24 -10.50 9.21
CA ILE A 118 8.91 -10.05 7.98
C ILE A 118 8.20 -8.81 7.43
N ALA A 119 6.87 -8.83 7.38
CA ALA A 119 6.07 -7.72 6.89
C ALA A 119 6.14 -6.47 7.79
N PHE A 120 6.16 -6.65 9.11
CA PHE A 120 6.32 -5.56 10.08
C PHE A 120 7.67 -4.85 9.92
N LEU A 121 8.75 -5.65 9.82
CA LEU A 121 10.11 -5.15 9.63
C LEU A 121 10.30 -4.48 8.26
N GLY A 122 9.51 -4.90 7.25
CA GLY A 122 9.56 -4.32 5.91
C GLY A 122 10.74 -4.79 5.07
N VAL A 123 11.40 -5.88 5.47
CA VAL A 123 12.59 -6.45 4.80
C VAL A 123 12.24 -7.30 3.58
N GLY A 124 10.98 -7.72 3.42
CA GLY A 124 10.55 -8.69 2.40
C GLY A 124 9.90 -8.10 1.15
N LYS A 125 10.17 -6.84 0.78
CA LYS A 125 9.51 -6.20 -0.37
C LYS A 125 10.22 -6.40 -1.70
N ASP A 126 11.52 -6.68 -1.67
CA ASP A 126 12.30 -6.84 -2.89
C ASP A 126 12.08 -8.23 -3.54
N ALA A 127 12.39 -8.33 -4.84
CA ALA A 127 12.18 -9.55 -5.63
C ALA A 127 12.98 -10.75 -5.12
N THR A 128 14.07 -10.55 -4.38
CA THR A 128 14.89 -11.64 -3.84
C THR A 128 14.19 -12.39 -2.69
N TRP A 129 13.04 -11.88 -2.21
CA TRP A 129 12.17 -12.57 -1.26
C TRP A 129 11.02 -13.37 -1.91
N ALA A 130 10.83 -13.28 -3.23
CA ALA A 130 9.70 -13.91 -3.92
C ALA A 130 9.57 -15.41 -3.60
N SER A 131 10.66 -16.17 -3.71
CA SER A 131 10.66 -17.62 -3.44
C SER A 131 10.32 -17.97 -1.98
N LEU A 132 10.72 -17.13 -1.03
CA LEU A 132 10.32 -17.31 0.37
C LEU A 132 8.81 -17.06 0.53
N TRP A 133 8.28 -15.99 -0.07
CA TRP A 133 6.85 -15.72 0.00
C TRP A 133 6.01 -16.84 -0.62
N ASP A 134 6.38 -17.34 -1.79
CA ASP A 134 5.67 -18.44 -2.44
C ASP A 134 5.66 -19.71 -1.56
N THR A 135 6.80 -20.01 -0.93
CA THR A 135 6.93 -21.17 -0.01
C THR A 135 6.10 -20.98 1.27
N LEU A 136 6.13 -19.79 1.86
CA LEU A 136 5.35 -19.47 3.06
C LEU A 136 3.84 -19.50 2.76
N GLU A 137 3.41 -18.99 1.62
CA GLU A 137 2.00 -19.00 1.19
C GLU A 137 1.50 -20.41 0.91
N ALA A 138 2.28 -21.24 0.20
CA ALA A 138 1.93 -22.65 -0.02
C ALA A 138 1.79 -23.40 1.32
N SER A 139 2.80 -23.25 2.19
CA SER A 139 2.79 -23.86 3.54
C SER A 139 1.62 -23.36 4.38
N ALA A 140 1.24 -22.08 4.25
CA ALA A 140 0.17 -21.48 5.02
C ALA A 140 -1.22 -21.87 4.50
N THR A 141 -1.35 -22.08 3.20
CA THR A 141 -2.58 -22.59 2.57
C THR A 141 -2.91 -23.98 3.10
N GLU A 142 -1.92 -24.87 3.15
CA GLU A 142 -2.10 -26.24 3.68
C GLU A 142 -2.45 -26.26 5.17
N LYS A 143 -1.89 -25.32 5.94
CA LYS A 143 -1.97 -25.29 7.41
C LYS A 143 -3.02 -24.30 7.95
N ALA A 144 -3.80 -23.66 7.09
CA ALA A 144 -4.75 -22.62 7.50
C ALA A 144 -5.78 -23.16 8.52
N PHE A 145 -6.28 -24.37 8.31
CA PHE A 145 -7.23 -25.04 9.20
C PHE A 145 -6.68 -25.26 10.62
N ASP A 146 -5.37 -25.40 10.78
CA ASP A 146 -4.72 -25.59 12.09
C ASP A 146 -4.42 -24.27 12.81
N MET A 147 -4.68 -23.12 12.17
CA MET A 147 -4.42 -21.80 12.75
C MET A 147 -5.59 -21.31 13.58
N LYS A 148 -5.28 -20.74 14.75
CA LYS A 148 -6.25 -19.94 15.50
C LYS A 148 -6.53 -18.63 14.76
N VAL A 149 -7.66 -17.99 15.10
CA VAL A 149 -8.07 -16.67 14.59
C VAL A 149 -6.92 -15.64 14.55
N GLU A 150 -6.15 -15.52 15.63
CA GLU A 150 -5.02 -14.58 15.70
C GLU A 150 -3.95 -14.87 14.63
N GLY A 151 -3.64 -16.16 14.40
CA GLY A 151 -2.69 -16.59 13.38
C GLY A 151 -3.22 -16.33 11.97
N LEU A 152 -4.47 -16.68 11.70
CA LEU A 152 -5.14 -16.39 10.42
C LEU A 152 -5.11 -14.89 10.08
N VAL A 153 -5.44 -14.04 11.04
CA VAL A 153 -5.44 -12.58 10.85
C VAL A 153 -4.03 -12.03 10.66
N HIS A 154 -3.04 -12.49 11.43
CA HIS A 154 -1.65 -12.05 11.27
C HIS A 154 -1.04 -12.48 9.95
N LEU A 155 -1.37 -13.68 9.47
CA LEU A 155 -0.97 -14.18 8.16
C LEU A 155 -1.48 -13.26 7.04
N VAL A 156 -2.79 -13.02 6.96
CA VAL A 156 -3.38 -12.17 5.91
C VAL A 156 -2.92 -10.73 6.03
N TRP A 157 -2.77 -10.21 7.25
CA TRP A 157 -2.22 -8.87 7.47
C TRP A 157 -0.77 -8.74 6.99
N GLY A 158 0.07 -9.74 7.26
CA GLY A 158 1.46 -9.76 6.82
C GLY A 158 1.55 -9.76 5.29
N LEU A 159 0.80 -10.63 4.62
CA LEU A 159 0.75 -10.71 3.16
C LEU A 159 0.23 -9.41 2.53
N ALA A 160 -0.83 -8.83 3.08
CA ALA A 160 -1.38 -7.56 2.62
C ALA A 160 -0.38 -6.38 2.78
N LYS A 161 0.49 -6.43 3.79
CA LYS A 161 1.51 -5.41 4.06
C LYS A 161 2.68 -5.43 3.08
N VAL A 162 2.96 -6.58 2.48
CA VAL A 162 3.96 -6.75 1.43
C VAL A 162 3.35 -6.82 0.03
N ASP A 163 2.10 -6.36 -0.10
CA ASP A 163 1.37 -6.25 -1.36
C ASP A 163 1.25 -7.59 -2.12
N ARG A 164 1.18 -8.72 -1.40
CA ARG A 164 0.88 -10.05 -1.97
C ARG A 164 -0.63 -10.17 -2.20
N MET A 165 -1.04 -9.93 -3.43
CA MET A 165 -2.46 -9.84 -3.82
C MET A 165 -3.11 -11.23 -3.96
N ALA A 166 -4.34 -11.38 -3.45
CA ALA A 166 -5.33 -12.41 -3.81
C ALA A 166 -4.82 -13.85 -4.04
N SER A 167 -3.84 -14.30 -3.25
CA SER A 167 -3.29 -15.66 -3.34
C SER A 167 -4.22 -16.73 -2.73
N PRO A 168 -4.03 -18.03 -3.04
CA PRO A 168 -4.86 -19.13 -2.52
C PRO A 168 -5.00 -19.15 -1.00
N VAL A 169 -3.97 -18.71 -0.27
CA VAL A 169 -4.00 -18.58 1.18
C VAL A 169 -5.06 -17.59 1.68
N HIS A 170 -5.37 -16.52 0.93
CA HIS A 170 -6.45 -15.59 1.29
C HIS A 170 -7.80 -16.28 1.25
N ALA A 171 -8.04 -17.15 0.27
CA ALA A 171 -9.27 -17.93 0.19
C ALA A 171 -9.38 -18.98 1.28
N ALA A 172 -8.29 -19.70 1.57
CA ALA A 172 -8.23 -20.65 2.68
C ALA A 172 -8.52 -19.94 4.02
N VAL A 173 -7.86 -18.80 4.29
CA VAL A 173 -8.10 -18.03 5.50
C VAL A 173 -9.52 -17.48 5.55
N ALA A 174 -10.05 -16.97 4.44
CA ALA A 174 -11.40 -16.43 4.40
C ALA A 174 -12.45 -17.51 4.75
N LYS A 175 -12.29 -18.71 4.19
CA LYS A 175 -13.13 -19.88 4.50
C LYS A 175 -13.11 -20.23 5.98
N GLU A 176 -11.93 -20.37 6.57
CA GLU A 176 -11.79 -20.69 8.01
C GLU A 176 -12.34 -19.57 8.91
N MET A 177 -12.09 -18.31 8.56
CA MET A 177 -12.58 -17.17 9.33
C MET A 177 -14.10 -17.06 9.32
N VAL A 178 -14.80 -17.50 8.26
CA VAL A 178 -16.27 -17.57 8.27
C VAL A 178 -16.75 -18.53 9.37
N LEU A 179 -16.15 -19.71 9.47
CA LEU A 179 -16.51 -20.72 10.48
C LEU A 179 -16.19 -20.24 11.91
N GLU A 180 -15.00 -19.68 12.11
CA GLU A 180 -14.58 -19.16 13.42
C GLU A 180 -15.49 -18.02 13.90
N LEU A 181 -15.86 -17.09 13.02
CA LEU A 181 -16.73 -15.97 13.38
C LEU A 181 -18.20 -16.37 13.58
N GLN A 182 -18.65 -17.50 13.01
CA GLN A 182 -19.95 -18.09 13.30
C GLN A 182 -20.02 -18.76 14.67
N GLY A 183 -18.87 -19.18 15.24
CA GLY A 183 -18.77 -19.80 16.56
C GLY A 183 -19.21 -18.88 17.70
N LYS A 184 -19.07 -19.28 18.96
CA LYS A 184 -19.40 -18.42 20.12
C LYS A 184 -18.20 -17.71 20.74
N ARG A 185 -16.98 -18.00 20.28
CA ARG A 185 -15.78 -17.38 20.86
C ARG A 185 -15.74 -15.88 20.53
N PRO A 186 -15.45 -15.02 21.51
CA PRO A 186 -15.23 -13.61 21.25
C PRO A 186 -13.95 -13.43 20.43
N VAL A 187 -13.97 -12.50 19.47
CA VAL A 187 -12.80 -12.12 18.67
C VAL A 187 -12.51 -10.66 18.94
N ALA A 188 -11.28 -10.35 19.35
CA ALA A 188 -10.91 -9.01 19.72
C ALA A 188 -11.17 -7.99 18.58
N PRO A 189 -11.68 -6.77 18.88
CA PRO A 189 -11.91 -5.70 17.91
C PRO A 189 -10.72 -5.44 16.97
N SER A 190 -9.51 -5.44 17.55
CA SER A 190 -8.26 -5.22 16.83
C SER A 190 -8.01 -6.24 15.70
N LEU A 191 -8.45 -7.49 15.89
CA LEU A 191 -8.31 -8.56 14.90
C LEU A 191 -9.33 -8.42 13.77
N LEU A 192 -10.58 -8.07 14.09
CA LEU A 192 -11.61 -7.79 13.07
C LEU A 192 -11.21 -6.61 12.17
N ALA A 193 -10.74 -5.52 12.78
CA ALA A 193 -10.26 -4.36 12.04
C ALA A 193 -9.07 -4.72 11.13
N LYS A 194 -8.08 -5.47 11.64
CA LYS A 194 -6.93 -5.93 10.84
C LYS A 194 -7.39 -6.82 9.70
N LEU A 195 -8.28 -7.78 9.93
CA LEU A 195 -8.77 -8.69 8.90
C LEU A 195 -9.47 -7.93 7.78
N SER A 196 -10.45 -7.07 8.12
CA SER A 196 -11.17 -6.23 7.16
C SER A 196 -10.22 -5.39 6.31
N TRP A 197 -9.30 -4.66 6.95
CA TRP A 197 -8.32 -3.85 6.23
C TRP A 197 -7.43 -4.66 5.32
N SER A 198 -7.00 -5.85 5.77
CA SER A 198 -6.09 -6.68 4.98
C SER A 198 -6.79 -7.21 3.73
N LEU A 199 -8.05 -7.66 3.85
CA LEU A 199 -8.88 -8.08 2.73
C LEU A 199 -9.11 -6.93 1.73
N GLY A 200 -9.41 -5.72 2.21
CA GLY A 200 -9.58 -4.56 1.34
C GLY A 200 -8.28 -4.02 0.76
N LYS A 201 -7.16 -4.16 1.46
CA LYS A 201 -5.83 -3.81 0.97
C LYS A 201 -5.45 -4.67 -0.22
N VAL A 202 -5.71 -5.99 -0.16
CA VAL A 202 -5.46 -6.93 -1.27
C VAL A 202 -6.61 -7.03 -2.27
N GLN A 203 -7.69 -6.25 -2.06
CA GLN A 203 -8.90 -6.29 -2.89
C GLN A 203 -9.41 -7.72 -3.12
N TYR A 204 -9.54 -8.51 -2.06
CA TYR A 204 -10.01 -9.90 -2.14
C TYR A 204 -11.39 -9.97 -2.81
N LYS A 205 -11.57 -10.90 -3.78
CA LYS A 205 -12.82 -11.07 -4.56
C LYS A 205 -13.35 -12.51 -4.56
N GLY A 206 -12.86 -13.38 -3.68
CA GLY A 206 -13.32 -14.77 -3.64
C GLY A 206 -14.75 -14.93 -3.11
N PRO A 207 -15.37 -16.11 -3.31
CA PRO A 207 -16.78 -16.35 -2.98
C PRO A 207 -17.08 -16.22 -1.47
N GLU A 208 -16.08 -16.37 -0.61
CA GLU A 208 -16.19 -16.22 0.84
C GLU A 208 -16.24 -14.75 1.29
N LEU A 209 -15.94 -13.79 0.40
CA LEU A 209 -15.86 -12.37 0.76
C LEU A 209 -17.16 -11.88 1.40
N THR A 210 -18.29 -12.05 0.72
CA THR A 210 -19.59 -11.56 1.19
C THR A 210 -19.98 -12.15 2.56
N PRO A 211 -20.00 -13.49 2.76
CA PRO A 211 -20.33 -14.04 4.08
C PRO A 211 -19.32 -13.62 5.15
N LEU A 212 -18.03 -13.54 4.83
CA LEU A 212 -17.00 -13.12 5.80
C LEU A 212 -17.20 -11.67 6.24
N MET A 213 -17.39 -10.75 5.30
CA MET A 213 -17.61 -9.34 5.60
C MET A 213 -18.93 -9.12 6.36
N GLY A 214 -19.96 -9.93 6.08
CA GLY A 214 -21.20 -9.94 6.88
C GLY A 214 -20.95 -10.39 8.34
N GLN A 215 -20.15 -11.43 8.55
CA GLN A 215 -19.78 -11.90 9.89
C GLN A 215 -18.92 -10.86 10.65
N ILE A 216 -17.93 -10.25 9.99
CA ILE A 216 -17.11 -9.19 10.57
C ILE A 216 -17.99 -8.03 11.02
N ALA A 217 -18.96 -7.60 10.20
CA ALA A 217 -19.86 -6.50 10.54
C ALA A 217 -20.73 -6.82 11.76
N ARG A 218 -21.39 -7.98 11.76
CA ARG A 218 -22.21 -8.43 12.88
C ARG A 218 -21.42 -8.41 14.19
N ARG A 219 -20.24 -9.03 14.20
CA ARG A 219 -19.36 -9.06 15.37
C ARG A 219 -18.86 -7.68 15.78
N SER A 220 -18.59 -6.81 14.82
CA SER A 220 -18.11 -5.46 15.10
C SER A 220 -19.21 -4.62 15.77
N ILE A 221 -20.46 -4.75 15.32
CA ILE A 221 -21.62 -4.08 15.94
C ILE A 221 -21.84 -4.58 17.38
N GLU A 222 -21.76 -5.90 17.62
CA GLU A 222 -21.92 -6.51 18.95
C GLU A 222 -20.94 -5.98 20.01
N GLN A 223 -19.77 -5.50 19.59
CA GLN A 223 -18.71 -5.02 20.49
C GLN A 223 -18.20 -3.62 20.13
N LEU A 224 -19.06 -2.79 19.51
CA LEU A 224 -18.67 -1.52 18.92
C LEU A 224 -17.94 -0.59 19.91
N ASP A 225 -18.36 -0.60 21.17
CA ASP A 225 -17.76 0.21 22.24
C ASP A 225 -16.34 -0.17 22.63
N ALA A 226 -15.92 -1.40 22.30
CA ALA A 226 -14.57 -1.88 22.56
C ALA A 226 -13.55 -1.49 21.48
N PHE A 227 -14.01 -0.91 20.35
CA PHE A 227 -13.12 -0.42 19.31
C PHE A 227 -12.51 0.93 19.68
N SER A 228 -11.21 1.08 19.41
CA SER A 228 -10.59 2.40 19.33
C SER A 228 -10.94 3.11 18.02
N PRO A 229 -10.83 4.46 17.95
CA PRO A 229 -11.08 5.20 16.71
C PRO A 229 -10.22 4.71 15.53
N SER A 230 -8.95 4.36 15.79
CA SER A 230 -8.05 3.83 14.77
C SER A 230 -8.43 2.43 14.26
N GLU A 231 -9.10 1.63 15.08
CA GLU A 231 -9.61 0.32 14.67
C GLU A 231 -10.90 0.46 13.85
N LEU A 232 -11.79 1.39 14.20
CA LEU A 232 -12.96 1.71 13.39
C LEU A 232 -12.57 2.24 12.00
N ALA A 233 -11.63 3.18 11.94
CA ALA A 233 -11.11 3.68 10.68
C ALA A 233 -10.52 2.55 9.81
N ARG A 234 -9.79 1.63 10.43
CA ARG A 234 -9.21 0.46 9.74
C ARG A 234 -10.28 -0.53 9.28
N LEU A 235 -11.28 -0.80 10.12
CA LEU A 235 -12.44 -1.62 9.79
C LEU A 235 -13.15 -1.07 8.56
N MET A 236 -13.55 0.21 8.60
CA MET A 236 -14.26 0.87 7.49
C MET A 236 -13.41 0.97 6.22
N ARG A 237 -12.09 1.15 6.35
CA ARG A 237 -11.18 1.17 5.18
C ARG A 237 -11.20 -0.14 4.41
N GLY A 238 -11.39 -1.27 5.09
CA GLY A 238 -11.61 -2.56 4.44
C GLY A 238 -12.89 -2.58 3.61
N TYR A 239 -14.02 -2.17 4.21
CA TYR A 239 -15.31 -2.08 3.52
C TYR A 239 -15.28 -1.13 2.31
N GLY A 240 -14.75 0.08 2.49
CA GLY A 240 -14.65 1.08 1.41
C GLY A 240 -13.85 0.58 0.20
N ARG A 241 -12.68 -0.04 0.44
CA ARG A 241 -11.86 -0.57 -0.66
C ARG A 241 -12.49 -1.77 -1.36
N LEU A 242 -13.27 -2.58 -0.64
CA LEU A 242 -13.99 -3.73 -1.19
C LEU A 242 -15.33 -3.35 -1.81
N LYS A 243 -15.82 -2.12 -1.57
CA LYS A 243 -17.13 -1.64 -2.00
C LYS A 243 -18.27 -2.54 -1.49
N VAL A 244 -18.09 -3.14 -0.31
CA VAL A 244 -19.11 -3.96 0.34
C VAL A 244 -19.97 -3.06 1.21
N GLN A 245 -21.18 -2.76 0.77
CA GLN A 245 -22.13 -1.94 1.51
C GLN A 245 -22.80 -2.75 2.62
N LEU A 246 -22.76 -2.24 3.84
CA LEU A 246 -23.48 -2.74 5.00
C LEU A 246 -23.96 -1.56 5.82
N ASP A 247 -25.17 -1.10 5.51
CA ASP A 247 -25.75 0.12 6.06
C ASP A 247 -25.78 0.10 7.59
N ALA A 248 -26.18 -1.02 8.18
CA ALA A 248 -26.23 -1.19 9.64
C ALA A 248 -24.85 -0.98 10.32
N LEU A 249 -23.76 -1.47 9.70
CA LEU A 249 -22.41 -1.24 10.25
C LEU A 249 -22.02 0.22 10.06
N THR A 250 -22.26 0.77 8.88
CA THR A 250 -21.84 2.13 8.52
C THR A 250 -22.55 3.17 9.40
N GLU A 251 -23.86 3.00 9.61
CA GLU A 251 -24.67 3.81 10.53
C GLU A 251 -24.19 3.69 11.97
N ALA A 252 -23.97 2.46 12.46
CA ALA A 252 -23.50 2.23 13.83
C ALA A 252 -22.13 2.87 14.08
N VAL A 253 -21.18 2.67 13.16
CA VAL A 253 -19.86 3.32 13.24
C VAL A 253 -20.00 4.83 13.15
N GLY A 254 -20.83 5.34 12.23
CA GLY A 254 -21.09 6.76 12.05
C GLY A 254 -21.58 7.43 13.34
N LYS A 255 -22.58 6.84 14.00
CA LYS A 255 -23.05 7.29 15.32
C LYS A 255 -21.94 7.25 16.36
N ARG A 256 -21.19 6.16 16.42
CA ARG A 256 -20.16 5.96 17.45
C ARG A 256 -18.99 6.94 17.32
N ILE A 257 -18.57 7.25 16.09
CA ILE A 257 -17.39 8.09 15.88
C ILE A 257 -17.64 9.55 16.24
N ILE A 258 -18.89 10.04 16.19
CA ILE A 258 -19.24 11.45 16.48
C ILE A 258 -18.72 11.86 17.86
N ASP A 259 -18.88 10.99 18.85
CA ASP A 259 -18.51 11.25 20.24
C ASP A 259 -17.05 10.86 20.59
N MET A 260 -16.33 10.24 19.66
CA MET A 260 -14.96 9.79 19.92
C MET A 260 -13.95 10.88 19.56
N PRO A 261 -12.97 11.19 20.44
CA PRO A 261 -11.82 11.98 20.03
C PRO A 261 -11.02 11.21 18.99
N SER A 262 -10.57 11.88 17.93
CA SER A 262 -9.81 11.25 16.85
C SER A 262 -8.59 12.08 16.48
N LYS A 263 -7.66 11.43 15.79
CA LYS A 263 -6.52 12.06 15.14
C LYS A 263 -6.89 12.38 13.69
N PRO A 264 -6.22 13.35 13.04
CA PRO A 264 -6.47 13.67 11.63
C PRO A 264 -6.43 12.45 10.69
N THR A 265 -5.51 11.51 10.93
CA THR A 265 -5.37 10.27 10.14
C THR A 265 -6.58 9.34 10.27
N VAL A 266 -7.26 9.34 11.42
CA VAL A 266 -8.47 8.55 11.66
C VAL A 266 -9.64 9.16 10.90
N ASP A 267 -9.87 10.46 11.03
CA ASP A 267 -10.95 11.17 10.33
C ASP A 267 -10.79 11.06 8.82
N ALA A 268 -9.58 11.26 8.30
CA ALA A 268 -9.30 11.15 6.88
C ALA A 268 -9.57 9.75 6.33
N SER A 269 -9.20 8.71 7.09
CA SER A 269 -9.46 7.33 6.70
C SER A 269 -10.96 7.00 6.75
N LEU A 270 -11.70 7.50 7.74
CA LEU A 270 -13.15 7.31 7.84
C LEU A 270 -13.87 8.01 6.69
N LEU A 271 -13.55 9.29 6.44
CA LEU A 271 -14.15 10.08 5.36
C LEU A 271 -13.95 9.42 4.01
N LEU A 272 -12.72 8.98 3.70
CA LEU A 272 -12.42 8.27 2.47
C LEU A 272 -13.19 6.94 2.37
N SER A 273 -13.36 6.23 3.49
CA SER A 273 -14.09 4.96 3.49
C SER A 273 -15.58 5.15 3.24
N PHE A 274 -16.20 6.16 3.87
CA PHE A 274 -17.60 6.50 3.63
C PHE A 274 -17.83 6.99 2.20
N ALA A 275 -16.95 7.85 1.71
CA ALA A 275 -16.97 8.32 0.32
C ALA A 275 -16.88 7.15 -0.67
N GLU A 276 -15.95 6.21 -0.44
CA GLU A 276 -15.83 5.02 -1.28
C GLU A 276 -17.05 4.10 -1.22
N LEU A 277 -17.75 4.03 -0.08
CA LEU A 277 -18.99 3.24 0.06
C LEU A 277 -20.18 3.92 -0.63
N GLY A 278 -20.08 5.20 -0.96
CA GLY A 278 -21.19 5.98 -1.49
C GLY A 278 -22.29 6.19 -0.46
N HIS A 279 -21.94 6.24 0.83
CA HIS A 279 -22.92 6.53 1.90
C HIS A 279 -23.55 7.90 1.65
N ASP A 280 -24.82 8.10 2.04
CA ASP A 280 -25.61 9.29 1.75
C ASP A 280 -26.05 10.09 2.98
N ASP A 281 -25.69 9.66 4.20
CA ASP A 281 -25.93 10.45 5.43
C ASP A 281 -25.07 11.73 5.44
N LEU A 282 -25.69 12.81 4.96
CA LEU A 282 -25.09 14.14 4.88
C LEU A 282 -24.64 14.67 6.25
N SER A 283 -25.37 14.36 7.33
CA SER A 283 -25.04 14.79 8.69
C SER A 283 -23.73 14.15 9.15
N LEU A 284 -23.54 12.86 8.85
CA LEU A 284 -22.29 12.16 9.13
C LEU A 284 -21.12 12.77 8.35
N TYR A 285 -21.28 13.03 7.04
CA TYR A 285 -20.23 13.68 6.25
C TYR A 285 -19.88 15.06 6.80
N GLU A 286 -20.86 15.92 7.04
CA GLU A 286 -20.63 17.26 7.59
C GLU A 286 -19.87 17.19 8.91
N THR A 287 -20.24 16.26 9.79
CA THR A 287 -19.56 16.10 11.08
C THR A 287 -18.12 15.66 10.92
N VAL A 288 -17.85 14.65 10.07
CA VAL A 288 -16.48 14.16 9.83
C VAL A 288 -15.65 15.20 9.07
N ILE A 289 -16.23 15.91 8.10
CA ILE A 289 -15.58 16.99 7.35
C ILE A 289 -15.17 18.12 8.28
N ARG A 290 -16.08 18.64 9.12
CA ARG A 290 -15.76 19.71 10.07
C ARG A 290 -14.64 19.33 11.02
N ARG A 291 -14.65 18.08 11.51
CA ARG A 291 -13.57 17.55 12.35
C ARG A 291 -12.26 17.46 11.58
N ALA A 292 -12.27 16.90 10.37
CA ALA A 292 -11.10 16.83 9.51
C ALA A 292 -10.52 18.23 9.23
N MET A 293 -11.38 19.22 8.95
CA MET A 293 -10.99 20.62 8.76
C MET A 293 -10.35 21.22 10.01
N SER A 294 -10.96 21.04 11.19
CA SER A 294 -10.37 21.51 12.45
C SER A 294 -9.00 20.89 12.76
N ASN A 295 -8.75 19.70 12.21
CA ASN A 295 -7.55 18.91 12.40
C ASN A 295 -6.49 19.11 11.30
N LEU A 296 -6.81 19.81 10.20
CA LEU A 296 -5.91 20.01 9.05
C LEU A 296 -4.53 20.56 9.43
N PRO A 297 -4.39 21.58 10.32
CA PRO A 297 -3.08 22.11 10.68
C PRO A 297 -2.16 21.09 11.37
N SER A 298 -2.71 20.01 11.93
CA SER A 298 -1.95 18.92 12.57
C SER A 298 -1.87 17.64 11.74
N ALA A 299 -2.50 17.62 10.57
CA ALA A 299 -2.55 16.46 9.69
C ALA A 299 -1.15 16.15 9.12
N ASP A 300 -0.78 14.88 9.05
CA ASP A 300 0.41 14.46 8.30
C ASP A 300 0.10 14.31 6.80
N ASN A 301 1.12 14.11 5.96
CA ASN A 301 0.93 13.93 4.52
C ASN A 301 0.06 12.70 4.17
N LEU A 302 0.00 11.69 5.05
CA LEU A 302 -0.86 10.52 4.83
C LEU A 302 -2.34 10.86 5.03
N ALA A 303 -2.67 11.65 6.06
CA ALA A 303 -4.00 12.19 6.28
C ALA A 303 -4.42 13.11 5.12
N LEU A 304 -3.58 14.07 4.72
CA LEU A 304 -3.88 14.99 3.63
C LEU A 304 -4.20 14.26 2.31
N ARG A 305 -3.41 13.23 1.96
CA ARG A 305 -3.73 12.37 0.80
C ARG A 305 -5.06 11.66 0.92
N SER A 306 -5.37 11.15 2.11
CA SER A 306 -6.62 10.41 2.32
C SER A 306 -7.84 11.35 2.23
N LEU A 307 -7.70 12.59 2.71
CA LEU A 307 -8.70 13.66 2.55
C LEU A 307 -8.91 14.05 1.08
N ALA A 308 -7.81 14.25 0.33
CA ALA A 308 -7.89 14.52 -1.11
C ALA A 308 -8.53 13.35 -1.87
N GLY A 309 -8.15 12.12 -1.53
CA GLY A 309 -8.76 10.92 -2.09
C GLY A 309 -10.26 10.81 -1.77
N ALA A 310 -10.69 11.29 -0.60
CA ALA A 310 -12.10 11.29 -0.24
C ALA A 310 -12.88 12.27 -1.12
N LEU A 311 -12.36 13.49 -1.31
CA LEU A 311 -12.92 14.48 -2.26
C LEU A 311 -13.07 13.93 -3.67
N ALA A 312 -12.10 13.12 -4.11
CA ALA A 312 -12.08 12.51 -5.43
C ALA A 312 -13.22 11.49 -5.67
N VAL A 313 -13.77 10.89 -4.62
CA VAL A 313 -14.73 9.77 -4.73
C VAL A 313 -16.02 10.02 -3.97
N MET A 314 -16.19 11.20 -3.37
CA MET A 314 -17.43 11.55 -2.67
C MET A 314 -18.60 11.54 -3.67
N PRO A 315 -19.71 10.84 -3.36
CA PRO A 315 -20.85 10.78 -4.25
C PRO A 315 -21.49 12.16 -4.40
N ALA A 316 -21.94 12.49 -5.61
CA ALA A 316 -22.90 13.58 -5.80
C ALA A 316 -24.24 13.14 -5.20
N THR A 317 -24.60 13.63 -4.00
CA THR A 317 -25.87 13.28 -3.37
C THR A 317 -27.04 14.04 -3.99
N ARG A 318 -28.28 13.63 -3.66
CA ARG A 318 -29.51 14.29 -4.13
C ARG A 318 -29.70 15.69 -3.56
N ASP A 319 -29.16 15.98 -2.38
CA ASP A 319 -29.11 17.33 -1.79
C ASP A 319 -27.82 18.02 -2.24
N ILE A 320 -27.79 18.27 -3.56
CA ILE A 320 -26.63 18.76 -4.29
C ILE A 320 -26.11 20.05 -3.66
N GLU A 321 -26.98 21.00 -3.31
CA GLU A 321 -26.58 22.34 -2.87
C GLU A 321 -25.89 22.32 -1.50
N ARG A 322 -26.47 21.66 -0.50
CA ARG A 322 -25.93 21.65 0.86
C ARG A 322 -24.62 20.88 0.94
N GLN A 323 -24.57 19.71 0.30
CA GLN A 323 -23.34 18.93 0.25
C GLN A 323 -22.25 19.67 -0.55
N GLN A 324 -22.61 20.33 -1.66
CA GLN A 324 -21.66 21.14 -2.43
C GLN A 324 -21.05 22.25 -1.60
N ALA A 325 -21.83 22.98 -0.79
CA ALA A 325 -21.31 24.05 0.05
C ALA A 325 -20.25 23.54 1.05
N CYS A 326 -20.55 22.45 1.78
CA CYS A 326 -19.63 21.84 2.73
C CYS A 326 -18.37 21.28 2.03
N CYS A 327 -18.54 20.61 0.88
CA CYS A 327 -17.43 20.08 0.08
C CYS A 327 -16.55 21.20 -0.52
N LEU A 328 -17.13 22.34 -0.90
CA LEU A 328 -16.41 23.51 -1.40
C LEU A 328 -15.58 24.16 -0.28
N GLU A 329 -16.16 24.33 0.91
CA GLU A 329 -15.44 24.84 2.08
C GLU A 329 -14.28 23.92 2.46
N PHE A 330 -14.54 22.62 2.50
CA PHE A 330 -13.52 21.61 2.78
C PHE A 330 -12.42 21.58 1.72
N TYR A 331 -12.79 21.65 0.44
CA TYR A 331 -11.84 21.73 -0.66
C TYR A 331 -10.97 22.98 -0.56
N ALA A 332 -11.55 24.13 -0.20
CA ALA A 332 -10.80 25.36 -0.04
C ALA A 332 -9.81 25.28 1.12
N ALA A 333 -10.25 24.76 2.27
CA ALA A 333 -9.40 24.56 3.43
C ALA A 333 -8.24 23.57 3.16
N LEU A 334 -8.54 22.42 2.52
CA LEU A 334 -7.52 21.44 2.15
C LEU A 334 -6.53 22.01 1.13
N SER A 335 -7.02 22.72 0.11
CA SER A 335 -6.17 23.37 -0.89
C SER A 335 -5.22 24.38 -0.26
N HIS A 336 -5.73 25.21 0.65
CA HIS A 336 -4.89 26.17 1.39
C HIS A 336 -3.78 25.45 2.18
N GLU A 337 -4.14 24.43 2.96
CA GLU A 337 -3.19 23.66 3.75
C GLU A 337 -2.12 23.00 2.86
N LEU A 338 -2.51 22.39 1.74
CA LEU A 338 -1.59 21.78 0.78
C LEU A 338 -0.62 22.80 0.16
N LEU A 339 -1.11 23.99 -0.20
CA LEU A 339 -0.27 25.08 -0.72
C LEU A 339 0.77 25.52 0.31
N THR A 340 0.40 25.64 1.60
CA THR A 340 1.36 26.01 2.65
C THR A 340 2.46 24.96 2.87
N ARG A 341 2.19 23.70 2.55
CA ARG A 341 3.12 22.57 2.75
C ARG A 341 3.76 22.05 1.47
N MET A 342 3.50 22.69 0.33
CA MET A 342 3.89 22.21 -0.99
C MET A 342 5.36 21.78 -1.05
N GLN A 343 6.25 22.61 -0.49
CA GLN A 343 7.70 22.38 -0.49
C GLN A 343 8.17 21.21 0.39
N THR A 344 7.32 20.72 1.29
CA THR A 344 7.62 19.57 2.18
C THR A 344 7.08 18.24 1.63
N LEU A 345 6.33 18.29 0.53
CA LEU A 345 5.77 17.09 -0.08
C LEU A 345 6.90 16.25 -0.70
N ARG A 346 6.83 14.95 -0.44
CA ARG A 346 7.71 13.93 -1.05
C ARG A 346 7.12 13.50 -2.40
N PRO A 347 7.91 12.85 -3.28
CA PRO A 347 7.45 12.37 -4.59
C PRO A 347 6.13 11.58 -4.54
N ARG A 348 6.07 10.59 -3.65
CA ARG A 348 4.84 9.80 -3.40
C ARG A 348 3.65 10.65 -2.95
N ASP A 349 3.89 11.71 -2.19
CA ASP A 349 2.83 12.56 -1.69
C ASP A 349 2.26 13.42 -2.84
N VAL A 350 3.13 14.00 -3.67
CA VAL A 350 2.77 14.73 -4.90
C VAL A 350 1.99 13.83 -5.87
N ALA A 351 2.50 12.63 -6.19
CA ALA A 351 1.87 11.73 -7.16
C ALA A 351 0.44 11.29 -6.77
N GLU A 352 0.21 10.98 -5.49
CA GLU A 352 -1.11 10.58 -5.01
C GLU A 352 -2.07 11.78 -4.90
N LEU A 353 -1.58 12.97 -4.53
CA LEU A 353 -2.38 14.19 -4.50
C LEU A 353 -2.80 14.60 -5.92
N SER A 354 -1.87 14.64 -6.87
CA SER A 354 -2.16 14.97 -8.27
C SER A 354 -3.22 14.05 -8.87
N LYS A 355 -3.12 12.74 -8.61
CA LYS A 355 -4.15 11.77 -9.03
C LYS A 355 -5.51 12.02 -8.36
N SER A 356 -5.51 12.26 -7.04
CA SER A 356 -6.77 12.43 -6.30
C SER A 356 -7.49 13.70 -6.72
N LEU A 357 -6.76 14.81 -6.84
CA LEU A 357 -7.33 16.11 -7.22
C LEU A 357 -7.83 16.13 -8.66
N LEU A 358 -7.13 15.43 -9.57
CA LEU A 358 -7.61 15.22 -10.93
C LEU A 358 -8.98 14.52 -10.96
N ASN A 359 -9.20 13.54 -10.09
CA ASN A 359 -10.48 12.82 -10.04
C ASN A 359 -11.57 13.64 -9.33
N ALA A 360 -11.22 14.57 -8.46
CA ALA A 360 -12.16 15.51 -7.85
C ALA A 360 -12.66 16.59 -8.85
N HIS A 361 -12.06 16.65 -10.05
CA HIS A 361 -12.19 17.74 -11.02
C HIS A 361 -13.58 17.85 -11.67
N SER A 362 -14.45 16.83 -11.58
CA SER A 362 -15.79 16.86 -12.18
C SER A 362 -16.71 17.95 -11.62
N HIS A 363 -16.38 18.56 -10.48
CA HIS A 363 -17.26 19.52 -9.81
C HIS A 363 -16.69 20.92 -9.60
N GLN A 364 -15.40 21.18 -9.85
CA GLN A 364 -14.78 22.44 -9.41
C GLN A 364 -13.65 22.93 -10.35
N ARG A 365 -13.99 23.84 -11.28
CA ARG A 365 -13.01 24.65 -12.05
C ARG A 365 -12.79 26.01 -11.38
N SER A 366 -12.32 26.01 -10.13
CA SER A 366 -12.01 27.25 -9.41
C SER A 366 -10.56 27.69 -9.67
N ALA A 367 -10.27 28.98 -9.52
CA ALA A 367 -8.89 29.49 -9.58
C ALA A 367 -7.98 28.83 -8.54
N LEU A 368 -8.55 28.44 -7.38
CA LEU A 368 -7.83 27.71 -6.34
C LEU A 368 -7.41 26.30 -6.80
N HIS A 369 -8.26 25.63 -7.57
CA HIS A 369 -7.94 24.33 -8.15
C HIS A 369 -6.77 24.42 -9.14
N ALA A 370 -6.79 25.43 -10.02
CA ALA A 370 -5.68 25.71 -10.92
C ALA A 370 -4.38 25.98 -10.16
N ALA A 371 -4.40 26.86 -9.16
CA ALA A 371 -3.22 27.18 -8.34
C ALA A 371 -2.65 25.96 -7.60
N LEU A 372 -3.52 25.06 -7.11
CA LEU A 372 -3.07 23.84 -6.45
C LEU A 372 -2.40 22.86 -7.43
N HIS A 373 -2.96 22.70 -8.63
CA HIS A 373 -2.35 21.85 -9.67
C HIS A 373 -1.02 22.42 -10.17
N GLU A 374 -0.96 23.72 -10.41
CA GLU A 374 0.26 24.44 -10.77
C GLU A 374 1.34 24.24 -9.70
N GLY A 375 1.04 24.51 -8.43
CA GLY A 375 2.00 24.32 -7.34
C GLY A 375 2.46 22.87 -7.15
N LEU A 376 1.57 21.88 -7.37
CA LEU A 376 1.95 20.45 -7.34
C LEU A 376 2.91 20.09 -8.47
N LEU A 377 2.75 20.68 -9.65
CA LEU A 377 3.61 20.42 -10.81
C LEU A 377 4.94 21.16 -10.72
N GLU A 378 4.96 22.40 -10.22
CA GLU A 378 6.21 23.09 -9.86
C GLU A 378 7.00 22.27 -8.83
N ARG A 379 6.32 21.73 -7.81
CA ARG A 379 6.94 20.85 -6.84
C ARG A 379 7.44 19.55 -7.48
N ALA A 380 6.65 18.95 -8.36
CA ALA A 380 7.05 17.74 -9.07
C ALA A 380 8.30 17.96 -9.93
N GLU A 381 8.38 19.11 -10.62
CA GLU A 381 9.54 19.51 -11.41
C GLU A 381 10.79 19.66 -10.53
N ALA A 382 10.64 20.29 -9.35
CA ALA A 382 11.74 20.49 -8.42
C ALA A 382 12.32 19.19 -7.82
N ILE A 383 11.55 18.09 -7.80
CA ILE A 383 11.96 16.79 -7.22
C ILE A 383 11.83 15.63 -8.21
N VAL A 384 11.82 15.91 -9.52
CA VAL A 384 11.50 14.93 -10.58
C VAL A 384 12.39 13.68 -10.51
N ASP A 385 13.66 13.85 -10.14
CA ASP A 385 14.65 12.78 -10.02
C ASP A 385 14.44 11.84 -8.81
N ASP A 386 13.66 12.27 -7.83
CA ASP A 386 13.38 11.49 -6.62
C ASP A 386 12.16 10.56 -6.78
N PHE A 387 11.40 10.69 -7.87
CA PHE A 387 10.23 9.85 -8.12
C PHE A 387 10.63 8.45 -8.59
N ASN A 388 9.86 7.44 -8.19
CA ASN A 388 9.86 6.18 -8.92
C ASN A 388 8.97 6.27 -10.17
N THR A 389 9.18 5.33 -11.10
CA THR A 389 8.46 5.25 -12.38
C THR A 389 6.94 5.33 -12.22
N LYS A 390 6.36 4.59 -11.27
CA LYS A 390 4.90 4.55 -11.06
C LYS A 390 4.33 5.85 -10.51
N GLU A 391 5.12 6.58 -9.74
CA GLU A 391 4.73 7.88 -9.22
C GLU A 391 4.75 8.93 -10.35
N LEU A 392 5.78 8.93 -11.22
CA LEU A 392 5.84 9.82 -12.39
C LEU A 392 4.67 9.60 -13.35
N VAL A 393 4.27 8.36 -13.61
CA VAL A 393 3.10 8.04 -14.45
C VAL A 393 1.85 8.80 -13.98
N LYS A 394 1.63 8.87 -12.67
CA LYS A 394 0.47 9.56 -12.09
C LYS A 394 0.56 11.08 -12.27
N VAL A 395 1.77 11.64 -12.08
CA VAL A 395 1.99 13.09 -12.23
C VAL A 395 1.86 13.51 -13.69
N VAL A 396 2.46 12.77 -14.63
CA VAL A 396 2.35 13.06 -16.07
C VAL A 396 0.91 12.94 -16.56
N ASN A 397 0.14 11.97 -16.07
CA ASN A 397 -1.29 11.90 -16.36
C ASN A 397 -2.05 13.15 -15.86
N ALA A 398 -1.76 13.59 -14.64
CA ALA A 398 -2.35 14.80 -14.10
C ALA A 398 -1.93 16.08 -14.87
N ALA A 399 -0.67 16.15 -15.30
CA ALA A 399 -0.18 17.23 -16.17
C ALA A 399 -0.94 17.28 -17.50
N GLY A 400 -1.11 16.13 -18.16
CA GLY A 400 -1.83 16.01 -19.42
C GLY A 400 -3.28 16.47 -19.34
N GLU A 401 -4.00 16.03 -18.31
CA GLU A 401 -5.44 16.35 -18.15
C GLU A 401 -5.69 17.80 -17.75
N THR A 402 -4.76 18.41 -17.00
CA THR A 402 -4.90 19.79 -16.55
C THR A 402 -4.30 20.81 -17.52
N GLY A 403 -3.47 20.35 -18.46
CA GLY A 403 -2.74 21.22 -19.39
C GLY A 403 -1.59 21.99 -18.74
N PHE A 404 -1.27 21.69 -17.48
CA PHE A 404 -0.13 22.27 -16.77
C PHE A 404 1.09 21.35 -16.87
N GLY A 405 2.29 21.93 -16.87
CA GLY A 405 3.55 21.20 -16.92
C GLY A 405 4.51 21.83 -17.92
N SER A 406 5.78 21.99 -17.52
CA SER A 406 6.80 22.50 -18.42
C SER A 406 7.26 21.41 -19.40
N THR A 407 7.66 21.81 -20.61
CA THR A 407 8.29 20.88 -21.56
C THR A 407 9.53 20.21 -20.95
N ALA A 408 10.28 20.94 -20.12
CA ALA A 408 11.45 20.42 -19.41
C ALA A 408 11.08 19.28 -18.44
N PHE A 409 10.04 19.47 -17.62
CA PHE A 409 9.53 18.42 -16.73
C PHE A 409 9.11 17.18 -17.50
N LEU A 410 8.35 17.32 -18.59
CA LEU A 410 7.87 16.18 -19.37
C LEU A 410 9.00 15.41 -20.04
N TYR A 411 10.02 16.11 -20.53
CA TYR A 411 11.20 15.47 -21.15
C TYR A 411 11.97 14.68 -20.10
N ARG A 412 12.17 15.28 -18.93
CA ARG A 412 12.82 14.59 -17.82
C ARG A 412 12.02 13.39 -17.33
N ALA A 413 10.69 13.48 -17.30
CA ALA A 413 9.83 12.35 -16.97
C ALA A 413 9.96 11.22 -18.01
N CYS A 414 10.06 11.53 -19.31
CA CYS A 414 10.34 10.54 -20.36
C CYS A 414 11.69 9.84 -20.13
N ASP A 415 12.76 10.60 -19.83
CA ASP A 415 14.10 10.04 -19.55
C ASP A 415 14.08 9.00 -18.41
N LEU A 416 13.22 9.22 -17.40
CA LEU A 416 13.14 8.36 -16.22
C LEU A 416 12.16 7.19 -16.40
N VAL A 417 11.07 7.39 -17.14
CA VAL A 417 9.99 6.41 -17.27
C VAL A 417 10.25 5.40 -18.38
N ILE A 418 10.65 5.85 -19.58
CA ILE A 418 10.74 4.99 -20.77
C ILE A 418 11.72 3.83 -20.58
N PRO A 419 12.96 4.03 -20.05
CA PRO A 419 13.89 2.93 -19.81
C PRO A 419 13.40 1.90 -18.78
N ASN A 420 12.47 2.31 -17.91
CA ASN A 420 11.92 1.51 -16.82
C ASN A 420 10.49 0.99 -17.11
N MET A 421 9.98 1.14 -18.34
CA MET A 421 8.60 0.76 -18.71
C MET A 421 8.29 -0.73 -18.51
N SER A 422 9.28 -1.60 -18.63
CA SER A 422 9.13 -3.04 -18.37
C SER A 422 8.66 -3.35 -16.94
N SER A 423 8.91 -2.45 -15.98
CA SER A 423 8.45 -2.58 -14.59
C SER A 423 7.00 -2.14 -14.35
N LEU A 424 6.38 -1.48 -15.33
CA LEU A 424 5.01 -0.98 -15.26
C LEU A 424 3.99 -2.04 -15.65
N GLN A 425 2.76 -1.92 -15.18
CA GLN A 425 1.62 -2.64 -15.75
C GLN A 425 1.19 -2.01 -17.07
N ILE A 426 0.55 -2.76 -17.96
CA ILE A 426 0.04 -2.22 -19.24
C ILE A 426 -0.88 -1.02 -19.01
N SER A 427 -1.75 -1.06 -18.00
CA SER A 427 -2.61 0.06 -17.63
C SER A 427 -1.84 1.31 -17.20
N GLU A 428 -0.69 1.15 -16.55
CA GLU A 428 0.20 2.27 -16.17
C GLU A 428 0.89 2.86 -17.41
N ILE A 429 1.32 2.02 -18.37
CA ILE A 429 1.85 2.47 -19.66
C ILE A 429 0.80 3.27 -20.44
N THR A 430 -0.41 2.75 -20.57
CA THR A 430 -1.52 3.47 -21.24
C THR A 430 -1.80 4.81 -20.57
N THR A 431 -1.81 4.86 -19.23
CA THR A 431 -2.03 6.09 -18.45
C THR A 431 -0.93 7.13 -18.72
N PHE A 432 0.32 6.69 -18.79
CA PHE A 432 1.45 7.57 -19.08
C PHE A 432 1.37 8.20 -20.47
N LEU A 433 1.13 7.37 -21.50
CA LEU A 433 1.04 7.83 -22.88
C LEU A 433 -0.16 8.74 -23.12
N LEU A 434 -1.29 8.44 -22.48
CA LEU A 434 -2.46 9.31 -22.50
C LEU A 434 -2.12 10.68 -21.91
N GLY A 435 -1.45 10.70 -20.75
CA GLY A 435 -0.93 11.90 -20.13
C GLY A 435 -0.06 12.72 -21.08
N LEU A 436 1.01 12.13 -21.62
CA LEU A 436 1.91 12.80 -22.57
C LEU A 436 1.16 13.39 -23.77
N SER A 437 0.30 12.59 -24.40
CA SER A 437 -0.46 13.01 -25.59
C SER A 437 -1.42 14.19 -25.34
N SER A 438 -1.78 14.44 -24.08
CA SER A 438 -2.73 15.49 -23.69
C SER A 438 -2.03 16.83 -23.37
N THR A 439 -0.72 16.82 -23.09
CA THR A 439 0.05 18.02 -22.68
C THR A 439 0.31 19.05 -23.79
N ARG A 440 -0.05 18.75 -25.05
CA ARG A 440 0.31 19.53 -26.27
C ARG A 440 1.81 19.79 -26.45
N CYS A 441 2.67 19.25 -25.59
CA CYS A 441 4.12 19.38 -25.71
C CYS A 441 4.63 18.41 -26.79
N PRO A 442 5.58 18.84 -27.64
CA PRO A 442 6.16 17.96 -28.66
C PRO A 442 6.88 16.81 -27.97
N PHE A 443 6.66 15.56 -28.42
CA PHE A 443 7.32 14.39 -27.84
C PHE A 443 8.85 14.45 -28.08
N PRO A 444 9.69 14.09 -27.10
CA PRO A 444 11.15 14.08 -27.27
C PRO A 444 11.59 12.95 -28.22
N LEU A 445 11.89 13.28 -29.47
CA LEU A 445 12.21 12.32 -30.56
C LEU A 445 13.33 11.33 -30.22
N GLN A 446 14.26 11.70 -29.33
CA GLN A 446 15.33 10.81 -28.86
C GLN A 446 14.81 9.53 -28.17
N HIS A 447 13.55 9.51 -27.74
CA HIS A 447 12.90 8.38 -27.09
C HIS A 447 11.95 7.59 -27.99
N GLU A 448 11.79 7.98 -29.26
CA GLU A 448 10.81 7.37 -30.18
C GLU A 448 11.11 5.89 -30.42
N GLU A 449 12.36 5.56 -30.79
CA GLU A 449 12.78 4.18 -31.05
C GLU A 449 12.69 3.30 -29.78
N GLU A 450 13.13 3.81 -28.63
CA GLU A 450 13.09 3.06 -27.38
C GLU A 450 11.64 2.79 -26.94
N LEU A 451 10.77 3.80 -27.05
CA LEU A 451 9.35 3.66 -26.74
C LEU A 451 8.68 2.61 -27.63
N ASP A 452 8.95 2.64 -28.94
CA ASP A 452 8.43 1.65 -29.89
C ASP A 452 8.87 0.22 -29.52
N VAL A 453 10.16 0.03 -29.21
CA VAL A 453 10.69 -1.28 -28.77
C VAL A 453 10.00 -1.76 -27.49
N GLN A 454 9.85 -0.88 -26.48
CA GLN A 454 9.18 -1.24 -25.22
C GLN A 454 7.72 -1.64 -25.44
N ILE A 455 6.97 -0.88 -26.26
CA ILE A 455 5.56 -1.18 -26.58
C ILE A 455 5.44 -2.50 -27.36
N ARG A 456 6.24 -2.67 -28.43
CA ARG A 456 6.20 -3.89 -29.26
C ARG A 456 6.54 -5.15 -28.48
N SER A 457 7.51 -5.07 -27.57
CA SER A 457 7.90 -6.22 -26.73
C SER A 457 6.76 -6.73 -25.83
N ARG A 458 5.75 -5.89 -25.57
CA ARG A 458 4.63 -6.18 -24.66
C ARG A 458 3.27 -6.19 -25.31
N ILE A 459 3.18 -5.97 -26.62
CA ILE A 459 1.90 -5.86 -27.34
C ILE A 459 1.02 -7.11 -27.20
N GLY A 460 1.64 -8.29 -27.04
CA GLY A 460 0.93 -9.56 -26.82
C GLY A 460 0.26 -9.67 -25.45
N GLU A 461 0.65 -8.85 -24.48
CA GLU A 461 0.05 -8.80 -23.13
C GLU A 461 -1.17 -7.85 -23.07
N MET A 462 -1.38 -7.03 -24.11
CA MET A 462 -2.36 -5.95 -24.11
C MET A 462 -3.74 -6.43 -24.57
N SER A 463 -4.80 -5.94 -23.93
CA SER A 463 -6.15 -6.05 -24.49
C SER A 463 -6.31 -5.15 -25.72
N ASP A 464 -7.29 -5.45 -26.57
CA ASP A 464 -7.51 -4.65 -27.78
C ASP A 464 -7.86 -3.18 -27.47
N LYS A 465 -8.59 -2.95 -26.38
CA LYS A 465 -8.83 -1.60 -25.84
C LYS A 465 -7.52 -0.89 -25.48
N GLN A 466 -6.58 -1.58 -24.83
CA GLN A 466 -5.28 -1.00 -24.46
C GLN A 466 -4.42 -0.70 -25.70
N LYS A 467 -4.38 -1.61 -26.67
CA LYS A 467 -3.71 -1.41 -27.97
C LYS A 467 -4.24 -0.17 -28.68
N TYR A 468 -5.57 -0.03 -28.74
CA TYR A 468 -6.23 1.13 -29.35
C TYR A 468 -5.85 2.44 -28.65
N GLU A 469 -5.97 2.52 -27.32
CA GLU A 469 -5.64 3.75 -26.58
C GLU A 469 -4.16 4.13 -26.69
N ILE A 470 -3.26 3.13 -26.71
CA ILE A 470 -1.83 3.35 -26.93
C ILE A 470 -1.58 3.89 -28.34
N ALA A 471 -2.12 3.24 -29.37
CA ALA A 471 -1.97 3.67 -30.77
C ALA A 471 -2.53 5.09 -30.97
N ARG A 472 -3.71 5.39 -30.42
CA ARG A 472 -4.33 6.72 -30.44
C ARG A 472 -3.44 7.77 -29.77
N SER A 473 -2.85 7.45 -28.62
CA SER A 473 -1.94 8.34 -27.90
C SER A 473 -0.66 8.61 -28.72
N MET A 474 -0.10 7.58 -29.35
CA MET A 474 1.08 7.70 -30.21
C MET A 474 0.81 8.52 -31.46
N THR A 475 -0.34 8.34 -32.11
CA THR A 475 -0.76 9.18 -33.25
C THR A 475 -0.88 10.66 -32.85
N ARG A 476 -1.44 10.96 -31.67
CA ARG A 476 -1.52 12.34 -31.15
C ARG A 476 -0.16 12.96 -30.86
N MET A 477 0.83 12.14 -30.55
CA MET A 477 2.22 12.55 -30.35
C MET A 477 3.02 12.59 -31.67
N HIS A 478 2.38 12.31 -32.80
CA HIS A 478 3.00 12.20 -34.13
C HIS A 478 4.05 11.09 -34.27
N LEU A 479 3.98 10.06 -33.42
CA LEU A 479 4.85 8.87 -33.48
C LEU A 479 4.29 7.76 -34.40
N LEU A 480 3.02 7.90 -34.79
CA LEU A 480 2.35 7.03 -35.76
C LEU A 480 1.60 7.90 -36.77
N PRO A 481 1.42 7.43 -38.02
CA PRO A 481 0.61 8.12 -38.99
C PRO A 481 -0.84 8.33 -38.48
N PRO A 482 -1.52 9.40 -38.96
CA PRO A 482 -2.90 9.66 -38.58
C PRO A 482 -3.78 8.46 -38.96
N PHE A 483 -4.57 7.98 -37.99
CA PHE A 483 -5.63 7.02 -38.24
C PHE A 483 -6.61 7.63 -39.24
N GLN A 484 -6.68 7.08 -40.46
CA GLN A 484 -7.81 7.31 -41.35
C GLN A 484 -8.99 6.47 -40.84
N HIS A 485 -9.67 6.95 -39.79
CA HIS A 485 -10.99 6.43 -39.49
C HIS A 485 -11.96 7.03 -40.50
N GLU A 486 -12.56 6.19 -41.35
CA GLU A 486 -13.83 6.58 -41.98
C GLU A 486 -14.79 6.92 -40.83
N GLU A 487 -15.34 8.15 -40.83
CA GLU A 487 -16.05 8.76 -39.70
C GLU A 487 -17.28 7.95 -39.18
N GLY A 488 -17.64 6.83 -39.81
CA GLY A 488 -18.70 5.91 -39.37
C GLY A 488 -18.33 4.94 -38.23
N ASP A 489 -17.05 4.56 -38.06
CA ASP A 489 -16.67 3.44 -37.19
C ASP A 489 -16.45 3.80 -35.71
N ALA A 490 -16.33 5.08 -35.36
CA ALA A 490 -16.16 5.51 -33.97
C ALA A 490 -17.43 5.25 -33.14
N ALA A 491 -18.62 5.33 -33.75
CA ALA A 491 -19.88 4.95 -33.12
C ALA A 491 -20.02 3.43 -33.02
N ALA A 492 -19.52 2.68 -34.02
CA ALA A 492 -19.51 1.22 -34.02
C ALA A 492 -18.63 0.67 -32.90
N PHE A 493 -17.46 1.25 -32.60
CA PHE A 493 -16.60 0.81 -31.48
C PHE A 493 -17.26 0.94 -30.08
N GLN A 494 -18.12 1.95 -29.86
CA GLN A 494 -18.88 2.06 -28.60
C GLN A 494 -20.02 1.04 -28.51
N GLU A 495 -20.59 0.61 -29.65
CA GLU A 495 -21.60 -0.44 -29.72
C GLU A 495 -20.99 -1.86 -29.76
N ASP A 496 -19.78 -2.04 -30.27
CA ASP A 496 -19.05 -3.32 -30.43
C ASP A 496 -18.22 -3.73 -29.22
N ASP A 497 -17.96 -2.84 -28.25
CA ASP A 497 -17.47 -3.23 -26.91
C ASP A 497 -18.49 -4.18 -26.20
N ARG A 498 -19.73 -4.26 -26.72
CA ARG A 498 -20.74 -5.26 -26.32
C ARG A 498 -20.77 -6.54 -27.17
N ARG A 499 -20.11 -6.58 -28.34
CA ARG A 499 -20.19 -7.69 -29.31
C ARG A 499 -18.87 -8.43 -29.55
N GLY A 500 -17.74 -7.92 -29.09
CA GLY A 500 -16.47 -8.68 -29.03
C GLY A 500 -15.88 -9.05 -30.41
N VAL A 501 -15.55 -8.04 -31.23
CA VAL A 501 -14.80 -8.20 -32.49
C VAL A 501 -13.40 -7.58 -32.37
N SER A 502 -12.42 -8.12 -33.11
CA SER A 502 -10.98 -8.13 -32.84
C SER A 502 -10.22 -6.83 -33.12
N GLY A 503 -9.26 -6.50 -32.25
CA GLY A 503 -8.33 -5.38 -32.38
C GLY A 503 -7.24 -5.53 -33.46
N ASP A 504 -7.50 -6.26 -34.53
CA ASP A 504 -6.51 -6.60 -35.56
C ASP A 504 -6.04 -5.38 -36.39
N GLY A 505 -6.90 -4.37 -36.57
CA GLY A 505 -6.55 -3.14 -37.30
C GLY A 505 -5.53 -2.25 -36.58
N ALA A 506 -5.68 -2.06 -35.26
CA ALA A 506 -4.69 -1.36 -34.44
C ALA A 506 -3.38 -2.15 -34.33
N TYR A 507 -3.47 -3.48 -34.45
CA TYR A 507 -2.34 -4.40 -34.39
C TYR A 507 -1.47 -4.36 -35.66
N ALA A 508 -2.08 -4.27 -36.85
CA ALA A 508 -1.36 -4.16 -38.12
C ALA A 508 -0.51 -2.88 -38.22
N LEU A 509 -1.05 -1.75 -37.73
CA LEU A 509 -0.35 -0.47 -37.67
C LEU A 509 0.86 -0.49 -36.73
N MET A 510 0.73 -1.10 -35.54
CA MET A 510 1.84 -1.21 -34.60
C MET A 510 2.95 -2.17 -35.04
N ARG A 511 2.67 -3.10 -35.97
CA ARG A 511 3.73 -3.96 -36.55
C ARG A 511 4.52 -3.28 -37.66
N GLY A 512 4.00 -2.20 -38.24
CA GLY A 512 4.54 -1.65 -39.49
C GLY A 512 4.26 -2.56 -40.69
N ASP A 513 3.20 -3.37 -40.63
CA ASP A 513 2.78 -4.28 -41.71
C ASP A 513 1.96 -3.55 -42.81
N ILE A 514 2.17 -2.24 -43.01
CA ILE A 514 1.55 -1.41 -44.06
C ILE A 514 2.60 -0.65 -44.85
#